data_AF-A0A1Y1NKN7-F1
#
_entry.id   AF-A0A1Y1NKN7-F1
#
_cell.length_a   1.000
_cell.length_b   1.000
_cell.length_c   1.000
_cell.angle_alpha   90.00
_cell.angle_beta   90.00
_cell.angle_gamma   90.00
#
_symmetry.space_group_name_H-M   'P 1'
#
loop_
_entity.id
_entity.type
_entity.pdbx_description
1 polymer ?
#
loop_
_entity_poly.entity_id
_entity_poly.type
_entity_poly.pdbx_seq_one_letter_code
_entity_poly.pdbx_strand_id
1 'polypeptide(L)'
;MDPNFSSKIFDVCRTCLREINHGSKISYLDTVPLNPESATITTKLKDCVPELDLSVTPNAAICGECTEAINLTHKFKKRCLKSEKDIRKYVRWMGIALKRVDLVQMLHVNKIRANIRPFPVAAAQQR
;
A
#
# COMPACT_ATOMS: atom_id res chain seq x y z
N MET A 1 -4.84 26.92 31.77
CA MET A 1 -3.66 26.49 31.01
C MET A 1 -2.52 26.46 32.00
N ASP A 2 -2.03 25.27 32.34
CA ASP A 2 -1.08 25.10 33.45
C ASP A 2 0.34 25.54 33.04
N PRO A 3 1.05 26.33 33.87
CA PRO A 3 2.30 27.00 33.50
C PRO A 3 3.58 26.17 33.73
N ASN A 4 3.49 24.85 33.84
CA ASN A 4 4.64 24.02 34.27
C ASN A 4 4.97 22.89 33.28
N PHE A 5 4.94 23.21 31.98
CA PHE A 5 5.38 22.29 30.93
C PHE A 5 6.90 22.40 30.79
N SER A 6 7.63 21.54 31.51
CA SER A 6 9.07 21.35 31.32
C SER A 6 9.33 21.00 29.86
N SER A 7 9.94 21.94 29.12
CA SER A 7 10.20 21.90 27.68
C SER A 7 11.12 20.76 27.24
N LYS A 8 10.65 19.51 27.28
CA LYS A 8 11.19 18.46 26.43
C LYS A 8 10.57 18.63 25.05
N ILE A 9 11.41 18.84 24.04
CA ILE A 9 10.99 18.98 22.64
C ILE A 9 10.70 17.57 22.11
N PHE A 10 9.56 17.00 22.47
CA PHE A 10 9.11 15.73 21.88
C PHE A 10 8.14 16.00 20.73
N ASP A 11 8.22 15.15 19.70
CA ASP A 11 7.21 15.12 18.64
C ASP A 11 6.03 14.26 19.09
N VAL A 12 4.84 14.49 18.53
CA VAL A 12 3.66 13.64 18.77
C VAL A 12 3.29 12.92 17.48
N CYS A 13 3.13 11.60 17.56
CA CYS A 13 2.76 10.79 16.40
C CYS A 13 1.32 11.11 15.96
N ARG A 14 1.14 11.51 14.71
CA ARG A 14 -0.17 11.83 14.13
C ARG A 14 -1.18 10.69 14.16
N THR A 15 -0.70 9.45 14.07
CA THR A 15 -1.53 8.26 13.92
C THR A 15 -1.97 7.67 15.26
N CYS A 16 -1.10 7.64 16.26
CA CYS A 16 -1.41 7.02 17.57
C CYS A 16 -1.40 8.00 18.74
N LEU A 17 -1.11 9.28 18.50
CA LEU A 17 -1.06 10.36 19.50
C LEU A 17 -0.10 10.10 20.67
N ARG A 18 0.85 9.18 20.51
CA ARG A 18 1.93 8.93 21.48
C ARG A 18 3.10 9.88 21.24
N GLU A 19 3.75 10.25 22.33
CA GLU A 19 5.02 10.99 22.32
C GLU A 19 6.10 10.20 21.58
N ILE A 20 6.92 10.89 20.82
CA ILE A 20 8.08 10.34 20.13
C ILE A 20 9.34 10.89 20.81
N ASN A 21 10.04 9.99 21.49
CA ASN A 21 11.27 10.34 22.20
C ASN A 21 12.39 10.72 21.23
N HIS A 22 13.26 11.65 21.64
CA HIS A 22 14.49 11.97 20.92
C HIS A 22 15.30 10.71 20.57
N GLY A 23 15.80 10.64 19.34
CA GLY A 23 16.55 9.49 18.82
C GLY A 23 15.67 8.33 18.31
N SER A 24 14.36 8.39 18.51
CA SER A 24 13.43 7.44 17.90
C SER A 24 13.34 7.66 16.40
N LYS A 25 13.04 6.59 15.65
CA LYS A 25 12.76 6.70 14.22
C LYS A 25 11.49 7.52 13.99
N ILE A 26 11.63 8.63 13.27
CA ILE A 26 10.54 9.53 12.88
C ILE A 26 10.44 9.56 11.36
N SER A 27 9.24 9.72 10.85
CA SER A 27 8.99 10.05 9.45
C SER A 27 7.95 11.15 9.37
N TYR A 28 8.13 12.09 8.45
CA TYR A 28 7.22 13.21 8.26
C TYR A 28 6.42 13.02 6.97
N LEU A 29 5.16 13.46 6.98
CA LEU A 29 4.25 13.33 5.83
C LEU A 29 4.81 13.96 4.55
N ASP A 30 5.52 15.07 4.68
CA ASP A 30 5.99 15.89 3.55
C ASP A 30 7.38 15.47 3.02
N THR A 31 7.94 14.37 3.53
CA THR A 31 9.25 13.87 3.06
C THR A 31 9.15 13.18 1.71
N VAL A 32 9.98 13.64 0.78
CA VAL A 32 10.18 12.98 -0.52
C VAL A 32 10.96 11.68 -0.29
N PRO A 33 10.54 10.55 -0.88
CA PRO A 33 11.25 9.29 -0.68
C PRO A 33 12.60 9.35 -1.41
N LEU A 34 13.64 8.77 -0.79
CA LEU A 34 14.96 8.62 -1.43
C LEU A 34 14.90 7.78 -2.72
N ASN A 35 13.97 6.83 -2.78
CA ASN A 35 13.70 6.06 -3.99
C ASN A 35 12.42 6.60 -4.66
N PRO A 36 12.50 7.19 -5.87
CA PRO A 36 11.34 7.74 -6.57
C PRO A 36 10.27 6.69 -6.91
N GLU A 37 10.61 5.41 -6.95
CA GLU A 37 9.64 4.33 -7.16
C GLU A 37 8.84 3.96 -5.89
N SER A 38 9.27 4.45 -4.73
CA SER A 38 8.62 4.14 -3.46
C SER A 38 7.52 5.17 -3.14
N ALA A 39 6.32 4.70 -2.83
CA ALA A 39 5.22 5.59 -2.44
C ALA A 39 5.54 6.29 -1.10
N THR A 40 5.24 7.58 -1.01
CA THR A 40 5.37 8.38 0.23
C THR A 40 4.43 7.86 1.31
N ILE A 41 4.68 8.23 2.56
CA ILE A 41 3.76 7.91 3.66
C ILE A 41 2.39 8.56 3.42
N THR A 42 2.37 9.79 2.94
CA THR A 42 1.15 10.49 2.54
C THR A 42 0.33 9.72 1.50
N THR A 43 0.97 9.23 0.43
CA THR A 43 0.28 8.39 -0.57
C THR A 43 -0.25 7.11 0.07
N LYS A 44 0.54 6.44 0.91
CA LYS A 44 0.12 5.19 1.56
C LYS A 44 -1.08 5.40 2.49
N LEU A 45 -1.09 6.50 3.25
CA LEU A 45 -2.21 6.87 4.13
C LEU A 45 -3.46 7.22 3.33
N LYS A 46 -3.36 8.06 2.29
CA LYS A 46 -4.50 8.36 1.42
C LYS A 46 -5.06 7.11 0.75
N ASP A 47 -4.19 6.18 0.39
CA ASP A 47 -4.62 4.91 -0.19
C ASP A 47 -5.30 4.00 0.85
N CYS A 48 -4.72 3.84 2.04
CA CYS A 48 -5.18 2.82 2.99
C CYS A 48 -6.22 3.30 4.00
N VAL A 49 -6.27 4.60 4.27
CA VAL A 49 -7.15 5.25 5.26
C VAL A 49 -7.64 6.59 4.68
N PRO A 50 -8.49 6.58 3.64
CA PRO A 50 -8.93 7.79 2.95
C PRO A 50 -9.75 8.74 3.83
N GLU A 51 -10.30 8.27 4.95
CA GLU A 51 -11.04 9.06 5.93
C GLU A 51 -10.12 9.94 6.79
N LEU A 52 -8.82 9.68 6.79
CA LEU A 52 -7.85 10.46 7.56
C LEU A 52 -7.54 11.78 6.85
N ASP A 53 -8.02 12.88 7.43
CA ASP A 53 -7.70 14.22 6.94
C ASP A 53 -6.28 14.64 7.35
N LEU A 54 -5.38 14.59 6.36
CA LEU A 54 -3.97 14.96 6.49
C LEU A 54 -3.74 16.47 6.40
N SER A 55 -4.75 17.27 6.01
CA SER A 55 -4.63 18.72 5.90
C SER A 55 -4.73 19.46 7.24
N VAL A 56 -5.33 18.81 8.25
CA VAL A 56 -5.57 19.39 9.59
C VAL A 56 -4.26 19.64 10.36
N THR A 57 -3.18 18.94 10.02
CA THR A 57 -1.90 19.01 10.74
C THR A 57 -0.73 19.05 9.73
N PRO A 58 -0.20 20.23 9.39
CA PRO A 58 0.97 20.34 8.51
C PRO A 58 2.21 19.77 9.19
N ASN A 59 3.16 19.22 8.41
CA ASN A 59 4.42 18.64 8.91
C ASN A 59 4.25 17.58 10.00
N ALA A 60 3.17 16.80 9.96
CA ALA A 60 2.87 15.85 11.03
C ALA A 60 3.93 14.73 11.11
N ALA A 61 4.44 14.50 12.32
CA ALA A 61 5.37 13.41 12.62
C ALA A 61 4.63 12.08 12.76
N ILE A 62 5.26 11.00 12.33
CA ILE A 62 4.78 9.63 12.48
C ILE A 62 5.90 8.79 13.09
N CYS A 63 5.60 8.10 14.18
CA CYS A 63 6.56 7.24 14.85
C CYS A 63 6.92 6.01 13.98
N GLY A 64 8.04 5.36 14.31
CA GLY A 64 8.52 4.17 13.61
C GLY A 64 7.49 3.05 13.51
N GLU A 65 6.77 2.75 14.59
CA GLU A 65 5.74 1.70 14.62
C GLU A 65 4.59 1.98 13.66
N CYS A 66 4.04 3.21 13.68
CA CYS A 66 2.96 3.60 12.77
C CYS A 66 3.44 3.66 11.31
N THR A 67 4.70 4.04 11.09
CA THR A 67 5.33 4.01 9.76
C THR A 67 5.45 2.58 9.23
N GLU A 68 5.89 1.63 10.07
CA GLU A 68 5.95 0.22 9.69
C GLU A 68 4.56 -0.35 9.41
N ALA A 69 3.60 -0.07 10.28
CA ALA A 69 2.21 -0.52 10.13
C ALA A 69 1.62 -0.05 8.79
N ILE A 70 1.74 1.23 8.44
CA ILE A 70 1.19 1.72 7.17
C ILE A 70 1.91 1.15 5.95
N ASN A 71 3.23 0.88 6.06
CA ASN A 71 3.98 0.21 5.00
C ASN A 71 3.48 -1.23 4.77
N LEU A 72 3.27 -1.98 5.85
CA LEU A 72 2.74 -3.35 5.79
C LEU A 72 1.30 -3.37 5.25
N THR A 73 0.44 -2.47 5.73
CA THR A 73 -0.94 -2.33 5.26
C THR A 73 -0.99 -2.01 3.77
N HIS A 74 -0.21 -1.05 3.29
CA HIS A 74 -0.16 -0.70 1.88
C HIS A 74 0.38 -1.85 1.01
N LYS A 75 1.43 -2.56 1.46
CA LYS A 75 1.95 -3.76 0.78
C LYS A 75 0.88 -4.85 0.72
N PHE A 76 0.14 -5.07 1.80
CA PHE A 76 -0.96 -6.01 1.85
C PHE A 76 -2.09 -5.63 0.88
N LYS A 77 -2.56 -4.38 0.92
CA LYS A 77 -3.55 -3.83 -0.03
C LYS A 77 -3.14 -4.09 -1.48
N LYS A 78 -1.90 -3.77 -1.85
CA LYS A 78 -1.37 -4.02 -3.21
C LYS A 78 -1.41 -5.50 -3.60
N ARG A 79 -1.11 -6.43 -2.67
CA ARG A 79 -1.24 -7.88 -2.92
C ARG A 79 -2.69 -8.26 -3.18
N CYS A 80 -3.63 -7.82 -2.35
CA CYS A 80 -5.06 -8.08 -2.54
C CYS A 80 -5.55 -7.58 -3.91
N LEU A 81 -5.22 -6.33 -4.27
CA LEU A 81 -5.61 -5.74 -5.55
C LEU A 81 -5.01 -6.48 -6.76
N LYS A 82 -3.76 -6.96 -6.64
CA LYS A 82 -3.12 -7.79 -7.66
C LYS A 82 -3.87 -9.11 -7.82
N SER A 83 -4.13 -9.82 -6.71
CA SER A 83 -4.90 -11.06 -6.72
C SER A 83 -6.29 -10.86 -7.34
N GLU A 84 -6.99 -9.79 -6.98
CA GLU A 84 -8.30 -9.46 -7.55
C GLU A 84 -8.24 -9.17 -9.06
N LYS A 85 -7.18 -8.49 -9.53
CA LYS A 85 -6.94 -8.30 -10.96
C LYS A 85 -6.76 -9.64 -11.68
N ASP A 86 -6.03 -10.57 -11.07
CA ASP A 86 -5.76 -11.86 -11.67
C ASP A 86 -6.99 -12.79 -11.64
N ILE A 87 -7.80 -12.74 -10.58
CA ILE A 87 -9.10 -13.41 -10.51
C ILE A 87 -10.04 -12.91 -11.61
N ARG A 88 -10.17 -11.58 -11.78
CA ARG A 88 -10.99 -11.00 -12.85
C ARG A 88 -10.54 -11.40 -14.25
N LYS A 89 -9.23 -11.52 -14.49
CA LYS A 89 -8.70 -12.05 -15.76
C LYS A 89 -9.10 -13.50 -15.96
N TYR A 90 -8.98 -14.33 -14.92
CA TYR A 90 -9.36 -15.74 -14.96
C TYR A 90 -10.85 -15.92 -15.29
N VAL A 91 -11.74 -15.20 -14.58
CA VAL A 91 -13.20 -15.25 -14.82
C VAL A 91 -13.55 -14.90 -16.25
N ARG A 92 -13.02 -13.77 -16.75
CA ARG A 92 -13.22 -13.33 -18.13
C ARG A 92 -12.69 -14.35 -19.14
N TRP A 93 -11.55 -14.97 -18.87
CA TRP A 93 -10.94 -15.95 -19.78
C TRP A 93 -11.75 -17.25 -19.87
N MET A 94 -12.26 -17.74 -18.74
CA MET A 94 -13.09 -18.94 -18.72
C MET A 94 -14.47 -18.70 -19.36
N GLY A 95 -14.83 -17.45 -19.65
CA GLY A 95 -16.14 -17.10 -20.22
C GLY A 95 -17.30 -17.39 -19.27
N ILE A 96 -17.04 -17.54 -17.96
CA ILE A 96 -18.06 -17.93 -16.99
C ILE A 96 -18.60 -16.69 -16.32
N ALA A 97 -19.92 -16.52 -16.34
CA ALA A 97 -20.64 -15.54 -15.51
C ALA A 97 -20.70 -16.02 -14.04
N LEU A 98 -19.54 -16.30 -13.43
CA LEU A 98 -19.49 -16.81 -12.07
C LEU A 98 -19.64 -15.70 -11.04
N LYS A 99 -20.53 -15.93 -10.06
CA LYS A 99 -20.58 -15.19 -8.79
C LYS A 99 -19.48 -15.62 -7.80
N ARG A 100 -18.77 -16.73 -8.08
CA ARG A 100 -17.80 -17.36 -7.16
C ARG A 100 -16.63 -17.99 -7.93
N VAL A 101 -15.42 -17.85 -7.42
CA VAL A 101 -14.20 -18.44 -8.00
C VAL A 101 -13.56 -19.37 -6.97
N ASP A 102 -13.26 -20.60 -7.36
CA ASP A 102 -12.41 -21.50 -6.59
C ASP A 102 -10.94 -21.17 -6.85
N LEU A 103 -10.23 -20.72 -5.80
CA LEU A 103 -8.82 -20.32 -5.90
C LEU A 103 -7.89 -21.51 -6.15
N VAL A 104 -8.21 -22.70 -5.66
CA VAL A 104 -7.39 -23.91 -5.90
C VAL A 104 -7.48 -24.30 -7.37
N GLN A 105 -8.69 -24.29 -7.93
CA GLN A 105 -8.89 -24.55 -9.36
C GLN A 105 -8.16 -23.50 -10.22
N MET A 106 -8.33 -22.22 -9.91
CA MET A 106 -7.65 -21.13 -10.62
C MET A 106 -6.13 -21.31 -10.60
N LEU A 107 -5.54 -21.65 -9.45
CA LEU A 107 -4.10 -21.86 -9.32
C LEU A 107 -3.61 -23.01 -10.20
N HIS A 108 -4.32 -24.14 -10.24
CA HIS A 108 -3.95 -25.27 -11.11
C HIS A 108 -3.97 -24.89 -12.59
N VAL A 109 -5.03 -24.22 -13.04
CA VAL A 109 -5.14 -23.75 -14.45
C VAL A 109 -4.01 -22.79 -14.80
N ASN A 110 -3.67 -21.86 -13.90
CA ASN A 110 -2.59 -20.91 -14.12
C ASN A 110 -1.21 -21.59 -14.19
N LYS A 111 -0.95 -22.62 -13.36
CA LYS A 111 0.29 -23.41 -13.43
C LYS A 111 0.42 -24.17 -14.75
N ILE A 112 -0.67 -24.80 -15.20
CA ILE A 112 -0.71 -25.48 -16.51
C ILE A 112 -0.43 -24.48 -17.63
N ARG A 113 -1.02 -23.28 -17.60
CA ARG A 113 -0.77 -22.24 -18.61
C ARG A 113 0.65 -21.72 -18.62
N ALA A 114 1.26 -21.50 -17.45
CA ALA A 114 2.66 -21.07 -17.35
C ALA A 114 3.61 -22.08 -18.00
N ASN A 115 3.25 -23.37 -17.96
CA ASN A 115 4.01 -24.44 -18.61
C ASN A 115 3.71 -24.61 -20.11
N ILE A 116 2.62 -24.04 -20.64
CA ILE A 116 2.18 -24.27 -22.02
C ILE A 116 2.56 -23.15 -23.00
N ARG A 117 2.99 -21.94 -22.58
CA ARG A 117 3.47 -20.91 -23.54
C ARG A 117 4.50 -19.91 -22.98
N PRO A 118 5.61 -19.65 -23.70
CA PRO A 118 5.86 -18.31 -24.22
C PRO A 118 4.95 -18.11 -25.44
N PHE A 119 3.97 -17.21 -25.36
CA PHE A 119 3.15 -16.87 -26.53
C PHE A 119 3.95 -15.82 -27.31
N PRO A 120 4.33 -16.06 -28.58
CA PRO A 120 4.84 -15.00 -29.43
C PRO A 120 3.68 -14.03 -29.70
N VAL A 121 3.88 -12.76 -29.34
CA VAL A 121 2.97 -11.70 -29.77
C VAL A 121 3.23 -11.54 -31.27
N ALA A 122 2.26 -11.92 -32.09
CA ALA A 122 2.32 -11.67 -33.53
C ALA A 122 2.55 -10.17 -33.75
N ALA A 123 3.69 -9.83 -34.34
CA ALA A 123 3.93 -8.50 -34.86
C ALA A 123 2.87 -8.23 -35.94
N ALA A 124 1.95 -7.32 -35.64
CA ALA A 124 1.05 -6.80 -36.65
C ALA A 124 1.89 -5.96 -37.63
N GLN A 125 2.07 -6.49 -38.84
CA GLN A 125 2.62 -5.80 -40.00
C GLN A 125 1.84 -4.50 -40.24
N GLN A 126 2.50 -3.34 -40.15
CA GLN A 126 1.98 -2.11 -40.71
C GLN A 126 2.30 -2.13 -42.21
N ARG A 127 1.24 -2.02 -43.02
CA ARG A 127 1.31 -1.62 -44.43
C ARG A 127 1.44 -0.11 -44.51
#